data_AF-A0A2V6RWQ4-F1
#
_entry.id   AF-A0A2V6RWQ4-F1
#
_cell.length_a   1.000
_cell.length_b   1.000
_cell.length_c   1.000
_cell.angle_alpha   90.00
_cell.angle_beta   90.00
_cell.angle_gamma   90.00
#
_symmetry.space_group_name_H-M   'P 1'
#
loop_
_entity.id
_entity.type
_entity.pdbx_description
1 polymer ?
#
loop_
_entity_poly.entity_id
_entity_poly.type
_entity_poly.pdbx_seq_one_letter_code
_entity_poly.pdbx_strand_id
1 'polypeptide(L)'
;DRAVLDVRAMLEAMGERPRMGIFVFAPDPDAAAGRVYSRMFGPHSSGIPEDPATGSASGPLGAYLVLNGMVKGSGDVKIVSEQGAKMGRQSFVHIRLATRGGAVTDIRVGGGVVAVLEGELRI
;
A
#
# COMPACT_ATOMS: atom_id res chain seq x y z
N ASP A 1 2.17 -13.23 7.68
CA ASP A 1 3.22 -12.59 6.87
C ASP A 1 4.42 -13.51 6.70
N ARG A 2 4.63 -14.04 5.48
CA ARG A 2 5.73 -14.95 5.11
C ARG A 2 6.58 -14.39 3.96
N ALA A 3 6.32 -13.17 3.50
CA ALA A 3 7.06 -12.60 2.37
C ALA A 3 8.53 -12.35 2.78
N VAL A 4 9.46 -12.75 1.93
CA VAL A 4 10.90 -12.55 2.12
C VAL A 4 11.43 -11.88 0.85
N LEU A 5 12.20 -10.82 1.03
CA LEU A 5 12.83 -10.11 -0.09
C LEU A 5 14.05 -10.90 -0.57
N ASP A 6 13.93 -11.51 -1.75
CA ASP A 6 15.05 -12.02 -2.52
C ASP A 6 15.24 -11.12 -3.74
N VAL A 7 16.22 -10.22 -3.67
CA VAL A 7 16.47 -9.22 -4.72
C VAL A 7 16.83 -9.88 -6.05
N ARG A 8 17.57 -10.99 -6.01
CA ARG A 8 18.00 -11.68 -7.23
C ARG A 8 16.79 -12.33 -7.91
N ALA A 9 16.04 -13.15 -7.18
CA ALA A 9 14.85 -13.80 -7.72
C ALA A 9 13.81 -12.77 -8.20
N MET A 10 13.70 -11.66 -7.48
CA MET A 10 12.82 -10.55 -7.85
C MET A 10 13.24 -9.90 -9.18
N LEU A 11 14.53 -9.62 -9.39
CA LEU A 11 15.05 -9.06 -10.64
C LEU A 11 14.93 -10.04 -11.80
N GLU A 12 15.24 -11.32 -11.57
CA GLU A 12 15.05 -12.39 -12.55
C GLU A 12 13.58 -12.50 -12.97
N ALA A 13 12.65 -12.45 -12.00
CA ALA A 13 11.22 -12.47 -12.29
C ALA A 13 10.78 -11.23 -13.09
N MET A 14 11.32 -10.04 -12.82
CA MET A 14 10.95 -8.82 -13.55
C MET A 14 11.36 -8.86 -15.03
N GLY A 15 12.50 -9.47 -15.37
CA GLY A 15 13.03 -9.47 -16.73
C GLY A 15 13.29 -8.05 -17.24
N GLU A 16 12.85 -7.74 -18.47
CA GLU A 16 13.01 -6.41 -19.09
C GLU A 16 11.89 -5.42 -18.72
N ARG A 17 10.97 -5.79 -17.82
CA ARG A 17 9.87 -4.91 -17.43
C ARG A 17 10.38 -3.68 -16.68
N PRO A 18 9.62 -2.56 -16.71
CA PRO A 18 9.95 -1.38 -15.94
C PRO A 18 10.22 -1.73 -14.48
N ARG A 19 11.35 -1.23 -13.96
CA ARG A 19 11.78 -1.43 -12.57
C ARG A 19 10.91 -0.61 -11.62
N MET A 20 9.69 -1.09 -11.40
CA MET A 20 8.77 -0.55 -10.38
C MET A 20 8.91 -1.32 -9.08
N GLY A 21 8.59 -0.67 -7.97
CA GLY A 21 8.51 -1.38 -6.69
C GLY A 21 7.39 -2.41 -6.68
N ILE A 22 7.58 -3.47 -5.89
CA ILE A 22 6.62 -4.56 -5.76
C ILE A 22 5.80 -4.35 -4.49
N PHE A 23 4.51 -4.16 -4.68
CA PHE A 23 3.55 -4.03 -3.59
C PHE A 23 2.78 -5.34 -3.41
N VAL A 24 3.13 -6.10 -2.37
CA VAL A 24 2.44 -7.33 -2.02
C VAL A 24 1.38 -7.05 -0.96
N PHE A 25 0.26 -7.76 -1.02
CA PHE A 25 -0.83 -7.57 -0.09
C PHE A 25 -1.55 -8.89 0.23
N ALA A 26 -2.28 -8.89 1.35
CA ALA A 26 -3.20 -9.95 1.75
C ALA A 26 -4.51 -9.30 2.23
N PRO A 27 -5.64 -9.50 1.53
CA PRO A 27 -6.92 -8.97 1.96
C PRO A 27 -7.40 -9.65 3.25
N ASP A 28 -8.23 -8.96 4.02
CA ASP A 28 -8.95 -9.58 5.13
C ASP A 28 -9.87 -10.71 4.60
N PRO A 29 -9.92 -11.88 5.26
CA PRO A 29 -10.87 -12.94 4.89
C PRO A 29 -12.34 -12.48 4.89
N ASP A 30 -12.67 -11.48 5.72
CA ASP A 30 -13.95 -10.79 5.65
C ASP A 30 -13.86 -9.59 4.71
N ALA A 31 -14.44 -9.73 3.51
CA ALA A 31 -14.50 -8.66 2.52
C ALA A 31 -15.29 -7.42 2.98
N ALA A 32 -16.09 -7.51 4.06
CA ALA A 32 -16.78 -6.37 4.66
C ALA A 32 -15.92 -5.62 5.69
N ALA A 33 -14.78 -6.17 6.13
CA ALA A 33 -13.95 -5.55 7.15
C ALA A 33 -13.25 -4.26 6.68
N GLY A 34 -13.06 -4.09 5.37
CA GLY A 34 -12.35 -2.94 4.81
C GLY A 34 -10.90 -2.87 5.29
N ARG A 35 -10.23 -4.02 5.45
CA ARG A 35 -8.84 -4.11 5.89
C ARG A 35 -7.98 -4.89 4.90
N VAL A 36 -6.71 -4.55 4.82
CA VAL A 36 -5.71 -5.25 4.02
C VAL A 36 -4.35 -5.14 4.71
N TYR A 37 -3.56 -6.20 4.67
CA TYR A 37 -2.15 -6.16 5.05
C TYR A 37 -1.29 -5.95 3.80
N SER A 38 -0.24 -5.14 3.87
CA SER A 38 0.62 -4.85 2.71
C SER A 38 2.10 -4.67 3.05
N ARG A 39 2.96 -4.84 2.04
CA ARG A 39 4.40 -4.56 2.10
C ARG A 39 4.89 -4.02 0.75
N MET A 40 5.83 -3.08 0.79
CA MET A 40 6.39 -2.42 -0.41
C MET A 40 7.89 -2.65 -0.50
N PHE A 41 8.33 -3.36 -1.54
CA PHE A 41 9.76 -3.61 -1.82
C PHE A 41 10.23 -2.78 -3.02
N GLY A 42 11.31 -2.01 -2.85
CA GLY A 42 11.84 -1.13 -3.90
C GLY A 42 13.37 -1.09 -4.04
N PRO A 43 14.14 -2.18 -3.79
CA PRO A 43 15.60 -2.09 -3.73
C PRO A 43 16.25 -1.67 -5.07
N HIS A 44 15.61 -1.95 -6.19
CA HIS A 44 16.07 -1.70 -7.55
C HIS A 44 15.56 -0.38 -8.16
N SER A 45 14.52 0.22 -7.57
CA SER A 45 13.89 1.45 -8.07
C SER A 45 14.24 2.68 -7.25
N SER A 46 14.32 2.54 -5.91
CA SER A 46 14.64 3.64 -4.99
C SER A 46 15.87 3.39 -4.12
N GLY A 47 16.46 2.19 -4.18
CA GLY A 47 17.50 1.76 -3.25
C GLY A 47 16.98 1.45 -1.85
N ILE A 48 15.66 1.53 -1.62
CA ILE A 48 15.02 1.24 -0.33
C ILE A 48 14.61 -0.24 -0.32
N PRO A 49 15.16 -1.09 0.58
CA PRO A 49 14.79 -2.50 0.63
C PRO A 49 13.28 -2.69 0.86
N GLU A 50 12.71 -1.97 1.83
CA GLU A 50 11.29 -1.97 2.13
C GLU A 50 10.86 -0.61 2.70
N ASP A 51 9.70 -0.12 2.25
CA ASP A 51 9.12 1.16 2.69
C ASP A 51 8.00 0.90 3.74
N PRO A 52 8.01 1.57 4.91
CA PRO A 52 7.06 1.31 5.99
C PRO A 52 5.62 1.75 5.71
N ALA A 53 5.39 2.77 4.87
CA ALA A 53 4.06 3.29 4.58
C ALA A 53 4.03 3.97 3.20
N THR A 54 3.47 3.30 2.20
CA THR A 54 3.54 3.74 0.80
C THR A 54 2.17 4.22 0.32
N GLY A 55 1.89 5.52 0.49
CA GLY A 55 0.62 6.13 0.09
C GLY A 55 0.33 6.00 -1.42
N SER A 56 1.36 6.17 -2.25
CA SER A 56 1.26 6.06 -3.72
C SER A 56 0.90 4.66 -4.21
N ALA A 57 1.23 3.60 -3.45
CA ALA A 57 0.85 2.23 -3.76
C ALA A 57 -0.50 1.84 -3.12
N SER A 58 -0.77 2.37 -1.92
CA SER A 58 -2.01 2.11 -1.18
C SER A 58 -3.26 2.62 -1.91
N GLY A 59 -3.20 3.79 -2.56
CA GLY A 59 -4.32 4.32 -3.34
C GLY A 59 -4.79 3.36 -4.45
N PRO A 60 -3.93 3.00 -5.41
CA PRO A 60 -4.24 2.02 -6.45
C PRO A 60 -4.62 0.64 -5.91
N LEU A 61 -4.02 0.18 -4.80
CA LEU A 61 -4.45 -1.05 -4.13
C LEU A 61 -5.91 -0.98 -3.72
N GLY A 62 -6.37 0.14 -3.15
CA GLY A 62 -7.78 0.29 -2.78
C GLY A 62 -8.73 0.12 -3.98
N ALA A 63 -8.40 0.73 -5.11
CA ALA A 63 -9.17 0.56 -6.34
C ALA A 63 -9.16 -0.90 -6.82
N TYR A 64 -7.98 -1.55 -6.82
CA TYR A 64 -7.83 -2.94 -7.18
C TYR A 64 -8.70 -3.87 -6.32
N LEU A 65 -8.70 -3.68 -5.00
CA LEU A 65 -9.48 -4.51 -4.07
C LEU A 65 -10.99 -4.41 -4.33
N VAL A 66 -11.50 -3.21 -4.61
CA VAL A 66 -12.92 -3.00 -4.90
C VAL A 66 -13.30 -3.58 -6.27
N LEU A 67 -12.51 -3.30 -7.30
CA LEU A 67 -12.78 -3.78 -8.66
C LEU A 67 -12.73 -5.31 -8.77
N ASN A 68 -11.97 -5.97 -7.91
CA ASN A 68 -11.87 -7.43 -7.85
C ASN A 68 -12.76 -8.06 -6.77
N GLY A 69 -13.65 -7.30 -6.12
CA GLY A 69 -14.60 -7.82 -5.12
C GLY A 69 -13.96 -8.34 -3.83
N MET A 70 -12.69 -8.03 -3.58
CA MET A 70 -11.97 -8.40 -2.35
C MET A 70 -12.37 -7.51 -1.18
N VAL A 71 -12.85 -6.30 -1.45
CA VAL A 71 -13.54 -5.44 -0.49
C VAL A 71 -14.92 -5.10 -1.05
N LYS A 72 -15.97 -5.31 -0.25
CA LYS A 72 -17.34 -4.96 -0.62
C LYS A 72 -17.63 -3.50 -0.30
N GLY A 73 -18.23 -2.81 -1.26
CA GLY A 73 -18.74 -1.46 -1.05
C GLY A 73 -19.20 -0.79 -2.35
N SER A 74 -20.14 0.14 -2.23
CA SER A 74 -20.60 1.00 -3.34
C SER A 74 -20.82 2.42 -2.83
N GLY A 75 -20.63 3.41 -3.69
CA GLY A 75 -20.68 4.82 -3.28
C GLY A 75 -19.39 5.23 -2.59
N ASP A 76 -19.33 5.17 -1.26
CA ASP A 76 -18.18 5.60 -0.45
C ASP A 76 -17.54 4.42 0.28
N VAL A 77 -16.38 3.96 -0.20
CA VAL A 77 -15.67 2.79 0.36
C VAL A 77 -14.49 3.24 1.19
N LYS A 78 -14.32 2.65 2.37
CA LYS A 78 -13.22 2.92 3.29
C LYS A 78 -12.39 1.66 3.48
N ILE A 79 -11.08 1.79 3.29
CA ILE A 79 -10.12 0.69 3.45
C ILE A 79 -8.99 1.18 4.35
N VAL A 80 -8.53 0.32 5.25
CA VAL A 80 -7.32 0.53 6.04
C VAL A 80 -6.28 -0.49 5.59
N SER A 81 -5.16 0.01 5.05
CA SER A 81 -3.98 -0.79 4.74
C SER A 81 -3.00 -0.74 5.91
N GLU A 82 -2.79 -1.88 6.56
CA GLU A 82 -1.73 -2.05 7.54
C GLU A 82 -0.42 -2.37 6.80
N GLN A 83 0.61 -1.54 7.00
CA GLN A 83 1.92 -1.68 6.36
C GLN A 83 3.04 -1.52 7.40
N GLY A 84 4.22 -2.07 7.10
CA GLY A 84 5.43 -1.84 7.90
C GLY A 84 5.47 -2.60 9.23
N ALA A 85 4.43 -3.38 9.58
CA ALA A 85 4.37 -4.13 10.83
C ALA A 85 5.54 -5.11 10.98
N LYS A 86 5.91 -5.82 9.91
CA LYS A 86 7.01 -6.80 9.91
C LYS A 86 8.37 -6.21 10.22
N MET A 87 8.61 -4.97 9.82
CA MET A 87 9.86 -4.25 10.07
C MET A 87 9.81 -3.39 11.33
N GLY A 88 8.78 -3.54 12.17
CA GLY A 88 8.65 -2.79 13.42
C GLY A 88 8.27 -1.32 13.25
N ARG A 89 7.78 -0.92 12.06
CA ARG A 89 7.36 0.46 11.74
C ARG A 89 5.89 0.47 11.29
N GLN A 90 5.03 -0.15 12.10
CA GLN A 90 3.61 -0.32 11.80
C GLN A 90 2.94 1.02 11.51
N SER A 91 2.24 1.07 10.38
CA SER A 91 1.50 2.25 9.92
C SER A 91 0.13 1.82 9.41
N PHE A 92 -0.87 2.67 9.61
CA PHE A 92 -2.22 2.50 9.06
C PHE A 92 -2.47 3.56 8.00
N VAL A 93 -2.53 3.13 6.74
CA VAL A 93 -2.83 4.00 5.60
C VAL A 93 -4.32 3.90 5.30
N HIS A 94 -5.03 5.01 5.48
CA HIS A 94 -6.45 5.10 5.21
C HIS A 94 -6.67 5.45 3.73
N ILE A 95 -7.52 4.67 3.08
CA ILE A 95 -7.90 4.84 1.69
C ILE A 95 -9.42 5.06 1.66
N ARG A 96 -9.85 6.13 1.00
CA ARG A 96 -11.26 6.41 0.73
C ARG A 96 -11.49 6.47 -0.76
N LEU A 97 -12.50 5.77 -1.24
CA LEU A 97 -12.79 5.60 -2.66
C LEU A 97 -14.23 6.01 -2.93
N ALA A 98 -14.46 6.73 -4.03
CA ALA A 98 -15.79 6.89 -4.60
C ALA A 98 -15.98 5.90 -5.76
N THR A 99 -17.12 5.21 -5.81
CA THR A 99 -17.50 4.38 -6.96
C THR A 99 -18.81 4.82 -7.60
N ARG A 100 -18.85 4.85 -8.93
CA ARG A 100 -20.04 5.17 -9.73
C ARG A 100 -20.11 4.25 -10.94
N GLY A 101 -21.23 3.54 -11.09
CA GLY A 101 -21.43 2.64 -12.23
C GLY A 101 -20.37 1.54 -12.35
N GLY A 102 -19.83 1.07 -11.22
CA GLY A 102 -18.78 0.05 -11.19
C GLY A 102 -17.35 0.57 -11.42
N ALA A 103 -17.17 1.86 -11.72
CA ALA A 103 -15.85 2.49 -11.84
C ALA A 103 -15.47 3.25 -10.56
N VAL A 104 -14.18 3.26 -10.22
CA VAL A 104 -13.62 4.12 -9.18
C VAL A 104 -13.39 5.51 -9.77
N THR A 105 -13.95 6.55 -9.13
CA THR A 105 -13.94 7.93 -9.64
C THR A 105 -13.10 8.89 -8.81
N ASP A 106 -12.85 8.56 -7.54
CA ASP A 106 -12.04 9.38 -6.62
C ASP A 106 -11.27 8.44 -5.69
N ILE A 107 -10.01 8.78 -5.40
CA ILE A 107 -9.15 8.06 -4.45
C ILE A 107 -8.50 9.09 -3.55
N ARG A 108 -8.71 8.97 -2.24
CA ARG A 108 -8.03 9.79 -1.22
C ARG A 108 -7.25 8.88 -0.30
N VAL A 109 -6.01 9.25 -0.05
CA VAL A 109 -5.11 8.51 0.84
C VAL A 109 -4.69 9.44 1.97
N GLY A 110 -4.71 8.95 3.19
CA GLY A 110 -4.32 9.71 4.37
C GLY A 110 -3.93 8.82 5.54
N GLY A 111 -3.44 9.44 6.61
CA GLY A 111 -3.02 8.76 7.82
C GLY A 111 -2.77 9.75 8.94
N GLY A 112 -2.73 9.25 10.17
CA GLY A 112 -2.27 10.03 11.31
C GLY A 112 -0.78 10.30 11.21
N VAL A 113 -0.34 11.45 11.72
CA VAL A 113 1.07 11.83 11.83
C VAL A 113 1.36 12.30 13.25
N VAL A 114 2.59 12.09 13.71
CA VAL A 114 3.06 12.53 15.03
C VAL A 114 4.40 13.24 14.82
N ALA A 115 4.54 14.45 15.37
CA ALA A 115 5.82 15.15 15.36
C ALA A 115 6.84 14.41 16.23
N VAL A 116 8.01 14.09 15.66
CA VAL A 116 9.08 13.34 16.35
C VAL A 116 10.27 14.24 16.71
N LEU A 117 10.55 15.23 15.87
CA LEU A 117 11.64 16.17 16.06
C LEU A 117 11.26 17.50 15.43
N GLU A 118 11.69 18.58 16.09
CA GLU A 118 11.62 19.95 15.58
C GLU A 118 13.02 20.55 15.63
N GLY A 119 13.37 21.40 14.66
CA GLY A 119 14.68 22.04 14.60
C GLY A 119 14.77 23.08 13.48
N GLU A 120 15.91 23.77 13.43
CA GLU A 120 16.20 24.81 12.45
C GLU A 120 17.32 24.36 11.50
N LEU A 121 17.13 24.54 10.19
CA LEU A 121 18.17 24.36 9.17
C LEU A 121 18.68 25.72 8.73
N ARG A 122 19.98 25.99 8.93
CA ARG A 122 20.64 27.14 8.30
C ARG A 122 21.13 26.71 6.92
N ILE A 123 20.80 27.52 5.92
CA ILE A 123 21.15 27.33 4.51
C ILE A 123 22.34 28.22 4.19
#